data_AF-A0A1V2UFY9-F1
#
_entry.id   AF-A0A1V2UFY9-F1
#
_cell.length_a   1.000
_cell.length_b   1.000
_cell.length_c   1.000
_cell.angle_alpha   90.00
_cell.angle_beta   90.00
_cell.angle_gamma   90.00
#
_symmetry.space_group_name_H-M   'P 1'
#
loop_
_entity.id
_entity.type
_entity.pdbx_description
1 polymer ?
#
loop_
_entity_poly.entity_id
_entity_poly.type
_entity_poly.pdbx_seq_one_letter_code
_entity_poly.pdbx_strand_id
1 'polypeptide(L)'
;MKSQDYFIKREKAWQEQQIKDDKKRMNEINQRLQYAQDAIQKEIDAQWDSFSNGQKITRSEAMKRANEMDVKAFARKAKKYVKEKDFSPTANKELKLYNLTMRVNRLELLKANIGLELIAMFNDMDKYFSGELTSAGLKELQRQAGILEMTISKSGYAKLVEQVINSSFRADGFATFSERLWMYQAELKADLDKLLVRSVTLGRNPKQLAPELKRFLTEKGRENTRFNTERLMVTETTRVQIGIQERSYRDADITKYTFISEPSACRLCLPLNGKVFDVDEMEPGTNAPNMHPFCRCSTAPYVDRAAFEKMLKERRL
;
A
#
# COMPACT_ATOMS: atom_id res chain seq x y z
N MET A 1 -1.35 26.29 -30.75
CA MET A 1 -1.48 25.88 -29.34
C MET A 1 -0.27 26.42 -28.60
N LYS A 2 -0.45 27.11 -27.47
CA LYS A 2 0.70 27.54 -26.66
C LYS A 2 1.43 26.28 -26.18
N SER A 3 2.76 26.34 -25.99
CA SER A 3 3.59 25.18 -25.64
C SER A 3 3.03 24.40 -24.44
N GLN A 4 2.54 25.12 -23.44
CA GLN A 4 1.99 24.57 -22.20
C GLN A 4 0.65 23.84 -22.38
N ASP A 5 -0.21 24.26 -23.30
CA ASP A 5 -1.53 23.61 -23.51
C ASP A 5 -1.38 22.13 -23.93
N TYR A 6 -0.29 21.82 -24.64
CA TYR A 6 0.03 20.46 -25.07
C TYR A 6 0.33 19.54 -23.90
N PHE A 7 1.23 19.96 -23.01
CA PHE A 7 1.62 19.17 -21.84
C PHE A 7 0.45 19.05 -20.86
N ILE A 8 -0.27 20.14 -20.60
CA ILE A 8 -1.45 20.14 -19.72
C ILE A 8 -2.51 19.14 -20.20
N LYS A 9 -2.80 19.09 -21.50
CA LYS A 9 -3.79 18.15 -22.05
C LYS A 9 -3.38 16.69 -21.83
N ARG A 10 -2.09 16.37 -21.99
CA ARG A 10 -1.55 15.03 -21.75
C ARG A 10 -1.58 14.66 -20.27
N GLU A 11 -1.21 15.57 -19.38
CA GLU A 11 -1.27 15.36 -17.94
C GLU A 11 -2.70 15.12 -17.46
N LYS A 12 -3.68 15.90 -17.95
CA LYS A 12 -5.09 15.69 -17.60
C LYS A 12 -5.62 14.32 -18.07
N ALA A 13 -5.30 13.91 -19.29
CA ALA A 13 -5.68 12.59 -19.80
C ALA A 13 -5.03 11.46 -18.98
N TRP A 14 -3.78 11.65 -18.55
CA TRP A 14 -3.09 10.72 -17.67
C TRP A 14 -3.74 10.63 -16.29
N GLN A 15 -4.10 11.76 -15.68
CA GLN A 15 -4.80 11.80 -14.39
C GLN A 15 -6.15 11.07 -14.45
N GLU A 16 -6.93 11.23 -15.52
CA GLU A 16 -8.18 10.49 -15.73
C GLU A 16 -7.95 8.97 -15.81
N GLN A 17 -6.87 8.54 -16.47
CA GLN A 17 -6.50 7.14 -16.54
C GLN A 17 -6.06 6.61 -15.17
N GLN A 18 -5.27 7.38 -14.42
CA GLN A 18 -4.87 7.04 -13.05
C GLN A 18 -6.07 6.86 -12.12
N ILE A 19 -7.09 7.74 -12.22
CA ILE A 19 -8.34 7.60 -11.44
C ILE A 19 -9.06 6.29 -11.78
N LYS A 20 -9.03 5.82 -13.03
CA LYS A 20 -9.62 4.54 -13.42
C LYS A 20 -8.81 3.36 -12.88
N ASP A 21 -7.48 3.44 -12.95
CA ASP A 21 -6.61 2.37 -12.47
C ASP A 21 -6.61 2.28 -10.93
N ASP A 22 -6.73 3.41 -10.23
CA ASP A 22 -7.00 3.46 -8.78
C ASP A 22 -8.22 2.64 -8.39
N LYS A 23 -9.33 2.75 -9.13
CA LYS A 23 -10.54 1.97 -8.84
C LYS A 23 -10.28 0.47 -8.94
N LYS A 24 -9.52 0.04 -9.95
CA LYS A 24 -9.13 -1.37 -10.09
C LYS A 24 -8.26 -1.80 -8.92
N ARG A 25 -7.27 -0.99 -8.55
CA ARG A 25 -6.36 -1.30 -7.45
C ARG A 25 -7.07 -1.36 -6.10
N MET A 26 -7.99 -0.45 -5.85
CA MET A 26 -8.86 -0.46 -4.66
C MET A 26 -9.73 -1.71 -4.63
N ASN A 27 -10.31 -2.13 -5.76
CA ASN A 27 -11.10 -3.37 -5.81
C ASN A 27 -10.27 -4.60 -5.45
N GLU A 28 -9.04 -4.71 -5.97
CA GLU A 28 -8.12 -5.80 -5.65
C GLU A 28 -7.73 -5.80 -4.16
N ILE A 29 -7.43 -4.63 -3.58
CA ILE A 29 -7.18 -4.48 -2.13
C ILE A 29 -8.40 -4.94 -1.33
N ASN A 30 -9.61 -4.51 -1.72
CA ASN A 30 -10.84 -4.86 -1.04
C ASN A 30 -11.13 -6.37 -1.10
N GLN A 31 -10.83 -7.04 -2.22
CA GLN A 31 -10.96 -8.49 -2.33
C GLN A 31 -10.01 -9.22 -1.38
N ARG A 32 -8.75 -8.79 -1.29
CA ARG A 32 -7.75 -9.37 -0.36
C ARG A 32 -8.17 -9.21 1.10
N LEU A 33 -8.68 -8.04 1.46
CA LEU A 33 -9.20 -7.77 2.80
C LEU A 33 -10.44 -8.63 3.11
N GLN A 34 -11.32 -8.83 2.13
CA GLN A 34 -12.50 -9.69 2.29
C GLN A 34 -12.09 -11.15 2.52
N TYR A 35 -11.17 -11.69 1.70
CA TYR A 35 -10.66 -13.06 1.88
C TYR A 35 -10.03 -13.27 3.27
N ALA A 36 -9.27 -12.28 3.75
CA ALA A 36 -8.67 -12.35 5.07
C ALA A 36 -9.72 -12.26 6.18
N GLN A 37 -10.73 -11.39 6.04
CA GLN A 37 -11.83 -11.32 6.99
C GLN A 37 -12.55 -12.66 7.09
N ASP A 38 -12.84 -13.31 5.96
CA ASP A 38 -13.52 -14.60 5.91
C ASP A 38 -12.66 -15.70 6.54
N ALA A 39 -11.35 -15.71 6.27
CA ALA A 39 -10.41 -16.65 6.89
C ALA A 39 -10.31 -16.46 8.41
N ILE A 40 -10.22 -15.21 8.89
CA ILE A 40 -10.18 -14.87 10.32
C ILE A 40 -11.49 -15.27 10.99
N GLN A 41 -12.63 -14.97 10.39
CA GLN A 41 -13.94 -15.35 10.93
C GLN A 41 -14.06 -16.87 11.04
N LYS A 42 -13.59 -17.61 10.02
CA LYS A 42 -13.57 -19.07 10.03
C LYS A 42 -12.69 -19.64 11.17
N GLU A 43 -11.52 -19.04 11.42
CA GLU A 43 -10.66 -19.44 12.54
C GLU A 43 -11.31 -19.16 13.89
N ILE A 44 -11.97 -18.01 14.03
CA ILE A 44 -12.76 -17.69 15.22
C ILE A 44 -13.86 -18.72 15.42
N ASP A 45 -14.71 -18.96 14.42
CA ASP A 45 -15.86 -19.86 14.53
C ASP A 45 -15.42 -21.30 14.85
N ALA A 46 -14.43 -21.83 14.12
CA ALA A 46 -13.95 -23.19 14.31
C ALA A 46 -13.36 -23.43 15.70
N GLN A 47 -12.57 -22.49 16.22
CA GLN A 47 -11.98 -22.64 17.55
C GLN A 47 -13.01 -22.41 18.64
N TRP A 48 -13.97 -21.51 18.42
CA TRP A 48 -14.98 -21.24 19.42
C TRP A 48 -15.94 -22.41 19.62
N ASP A 49 -16.34 -23.07 18.53
CA ASP A 49 -17.14 -24.30 18.57
C ASP A 49 -16.40 -25.42 19.30
N SER A 50 -15.09 -25.57 19.04
CA SER A 50 -14.22 -26.52 19.73
C SER A 50 -14.11 -26.25 21.23
N PHE A 51 -14.06 -24.97 21.63
CA PHE A 51 -13.89 -24.60 23.03
C PHE A 51 -15.18 -24.72 23.84
N SER A 52 -16.34 -24.47 23.25
CA SER A 52 -17.61 -24.40 23.99
C SER A 52 -18.52 -25.62 23.85
N ASN A 53 -18.17 -26.61 23.01
CA ASN A 53 -19.08 -27.70 22.63
C ASN A 53 -20.44 -27.16 22.15
N GLY A 54 -20.46 -26.03 21.45
CA GLY A 54 -21.67 -25.36 20.98
C GLY A 54 -22.38 -24.44 21.99
N GLN A 55 -21.80 -24.20 23.16
CA GLN A 55 -22.34 -23.27 24.17
C GLN A 55 -21.66 -21.87 24.13
N LYS A 56 -21.94 -21.01 25.12
CA LYS A 56 -21.21 -19.74 25.31
C LYS A 56 -19.82 -20.02 25.87
N ILE A 57 -18.78 -19.36 25.36
CA ILE A 57 -17.44 -19.44 25.99
C ILE A 57 -17.41 -18.59 27.24
N THR A 58 -17.05 -19.22 28.34
CA THR A 58 -16.70 -18.52 29.56
C THR A 58 -15.23 -18.12 29.53
N ARG A 59 -14.87 -17.07 30.27
CA ARG A 59 -13.46 -16.69 30.47
C ARG A 59 -12.60 -17.87 30.95
N SER A 60 -13.15 -18.72 31.83
CA SER A 60 -12.46 -19.91 32.33
C SER A 60 -12.08 -20.85 31.17
N GLU A 61 -13.01 -21.10 30.25
CA GLU A 61 -12.79 -21.99 29.11
C GLU A 61 -11.72 -21.49 28.15
N ALA A 62 -11.73 -20.19 27.83
CA ALA A 62 -10.72 -19.59 26.94
C ALA A 62 -9.31 -19.56 27.54
N MET A 63 -9.20 -19.56 28.88
CA MET A 63 -7.91 -19.56 29.59
C MET A 63 -7.40 -20.98 29.87
N LYS A 64 -8.18 -22.03 29.59
CA LYS A 64 -7.69 -23.42 29.67
C LYS A 64 -6.55 -23.63 28.68
N ARG A 65 -5.68 -24.58 29.04
CA ARG A 65 -4.60 -25.05 28.16
C ARG A 65 -5.19 -25.54 26.84
N ALA A 66 -4.58 -25.15 25.73
CA ALA A 66 -4.94 -25.66 24.42
C ALA A 66 -4.65 -27.17 24.32
N ASN A 67 -5.45 -27.89 23.52
CA ASN A 67 -5.19 -29.30 23.26
C ASN A 67 -3.87 -29.44 22.49
N GLU A 68 -3.06 -30.42 22.87
CA GLU A 68 -1.82 -30.77 22.15
C GLU A 68 -2.06 -31.01 20.66
N MET A 69 -3.19 -31.62 20.29
CA MET A 69 -3.56 -31.83 18.89
C MET A 69 -3.76 -30.51 18.13
N ASP A 70 -4.38 -29.52 18.75
CA ASP A 70 -4.63 -28.20 18.14
C ASP A 70 -3.33 -27.41 17.99
N VAL A 71 -2.45 -27.48 18.99
CA VAL A 71 -1.10 -26.88 18.92
C VAL A 71 -0.27 -27.53 17.79
N LYS A 72 -0.33 -28.85 17.66
CA LYS A 72 0.31 -29.56 16.54
C LYS A 72 -0.32 -29.21 15.19
N ALA A 73 -1.64 -29.02 15.13
CA ALA A 73 -2.34 -28.59 13.92
C ALA A 73 -1.90 -27.19 13.48
N PHE A 74 -1.82 -26.25 14.43
CA PHE A 74 -1.26 -24.92 14.19
C PHE A 74 0.18 -25.00 13.65
N ALA A 75 1.04 -25.79 14.29
CA ALA A 75 2.43 -25.95 13.84
C ALA A 75 2.52 -26.51 12.41
N ARG A 76 1.64 -27.46 12.04
CA ARG A 76 1.55 -27.95 10.65
C ARG A 76 1.07 -26.87 9.69
N LYS A 77 0.06 -26.08 10.06
CA LYS A 77 -0.45 -24.95 9.26
C LYS A 77 0.63 -23.89 9.04
N ALA A 78 1.34 -23.48 10.09
CA ALA A 78 2.45 -22.53 10.00
C ALA A 78 3.57 -23.04 9.06
N LYS A 79 3.98 -24.31 9.18
CA LYS A 79 4.95 -24.94 8.28
C LYS A 79 4.46 -24.96 6.82
N LYS A 80 3.18 -25.26 6.60
CA LYS A 80 2.57 -25.24 5.27
C LYS A 80 2.62 -23.83 4.67
N TYR A 81 2.26 -22.81 5.44
CA TYR A 81 2.33 -21.42 5.01
C TYR A 81 3.76 -21.04 4.62
N VAL A 82 4.75 -21.33 5.48
CA VAL A 82 6.17 -21.04 5.17
C VAL A 82 6.66 -21.76 3.91
N LYS A 83 6.16 -22.97 3.64
CA LYS A 83 6.57 -23.76 2.47
C LYS A 83 5.89 -23.30 1.17
N GLU A 84 4.59 -22.97 1.24
CA GLU A 84 3.77 -22.69 0.06
C GLU A 84 3.72 -21.21 -0.30
N LYS A 85 3.87 -20.33 0.69
CA LYS A 85 3.95 -18.90 0.49
C LYS A 85 5.43 -18.53 0.41
N ASP A 86 5.79 -17.92 -0.70
CA ASP A 86 7.07 -17.22 -0.85
C ASP A 86 7.04 -15.97 0.07
N PHE A 87 7.38 -16.14 1.35
CA PHE A 87 7.31 -15.05 2.32
C PHE A 87 8.50 -14.11 2.20
N SER A 88 8.22 -12.81 2.25
CA SER A 88 9.28 -11.80 2.34
C SER A 88 10.13 -11.99 3.61
N PRO A 89 11.36 -11.47 3.66
CA PRO A 89 12.17 -11.48 4.89
C PRO A 89 11.42 -10.89 6.09
N THR A 90 10.62 -9.84 5.86
CA THR A 90 9.75 -9.23 6.88
C THR A 90 8.67 -10.18 7.36
N ALA A 91 7.95 -10.84 6.44
CA ALA A 91 6.95 -11.85 6.81
C ALA A 91 7.57 -13.02 7.61
N ASN A 92 8.76 -13.48 7.21
CA ASN A 92 9.49 -14.51 7.96
C ASN A 92 9.90 -14.06 9.37
N LYS A 93 10.23 -12.77 9.56
CA LYS A 93 10.52 -12.19 10.88
C LYS A 93 9.27 -12.19 11.76
N GLU A 94 8.13 -11.77 11.23
CA GLU A 94 6.85 -11.79 11.94
C GLU A 94 6.43 -13.22 12.32
N LEU A 95 6.64 -14.20 11.43
CA LEU A 95 6.33 -15.62 11.71
C LEU A 95 7.15 -16.21 12.85
N LYS A 96 8.41 -15.78 13.03
CA LYS A 96 9.26 -16.26 14.13
C LYS A 96 8.69 -15.91 15.50
N LEU A 97 7.90 -14.84 15.61
CA LEU A 97 7.22 -14.47 16.85
C LEU A 97 6.16 -15.51 17.27
N TYR A 98 5.71 -16.36 16.35
CA TYR A 98 4.68 -17.36 16.57
C TYR A 98 5.21 -18.76 16.89
N ASN A 99 6.42 -18.87 17.43
CA ASN A 99 6.97 -20.13 17.93
C ASN A 99 6.28 -20.54 19.26
N LEU A 100 5.00 -20.94 19.17
CA LEU A 100 4.18 -21.29 20.32
C LEU A 100 4.76 -22.51 21.06
N THR A 101 4.91 -22.39 22.37
CA THR A 101 5.24 -23.55 23.22
C THR A 101 4.00 -24.39 23.51
N MET A 102 4.18 -25.67 23.85
CA MET A 102 3.10 -26.63 24.16
C MET A 102 2.23 -26.26 25.38
N ARG A 103 2.50 -25.12 26.05
CA ARG A 103 1.79 -24.64 27.25
C ARG A 103 0.89 -23.43 26.96
N VAL A 104 0.63 -23.11 25.69
CA VAL A 104 -0.27 -22.02 25.28
C VAL A 104 -1.72 -22.27 25.72
N ASN A 105 -2.44 -21.21 26.11
CA ASN A 105 -3.87 -21.29 26.37
C ASN A 105 -4.68 -21.15 25.07
N ARG A 106 -5.97 -21.50 25.11
CA ARG A 106 -6.86 -21.50 23.95
C ARG A 106 -7.02 -20.13 23.29
N LEU A 107 -7.12 -19.05 24.08
CA LEU A 107 -7.18 -17.68 23.55
C LEU A 107 -5.89 -17.28 22.81
N GLU A 108 -4.74 -17.62 23.36
CA GLU A 108 -3.45 -17.33 22.71
C GLU A 108 -3.25 -18.17 21.44
N LEU A 109 -3.77 -19.41 21.41
CA LEU A 109 -3.80 -20.21 20.18
C LEU A 109 -4.69 -19.57 19.09
N LEU A 110 -5.85 -19.03 19.47
CA LEU A 110 -6.72 -18.31 18.54
C LEU A 110 -6.05 -17.06 17.97
N LYS A 111 -5.46 -16.24 18.84
CA LYS A 111 -4.68 -15.06 18.42
C LYS A 111 -3.55 -15.43 17.47
N ALA A 112 -2.90 -16.57 17.70
CA ALA A 112 -1.84 -17.04 16.81
C ALA A 112 -2.34 -17.47 15.43
N ASN A 113 -3.48 -18.17 15.36
CA ASN A 113 -4.08 -18.53 14.08
C ASN A 113 -4.50 -17.30 13.27
N ILE A 114 -5.12 -16.31 13.93
CA ILE A 114 -5.47 -15.03 13.32
C ILE A 114 -4.21 -14.30 12.86
N GLY A 115 -3.16 -14.29 13.69
CA GLY A 115 -1.84 -13.74 13.36
C GLY A 115 -1.25 -14.30 12.06
N LEU A 116 -1.34 -15.62 11.85
CA LEU A 116 -0.90 -16.25 10.61
C LEU A 116 -1.69 -15.75 9.39
N GLU A 117 -3.01 -15.59 9.50
CA GLU A 117 -3.80 -15.04 8.39
C GLU A 117 -3.45 -13.58 8.10
N LEU A 118 -3.20 -12.78 9.14
CA LEU A 118 -2.75 -11.40 8.96
C LEU A 118 -1.40 -11.34 8.25
N ILE A 119 -0.41 -12.12 8.68
CA ILE A 119 0.91 -12.15 8.02
C ILE A 119 0.78 -12.57 6.56
N ALA A 120 -0.02 -13.60 6.27
CA ALA A 120 -0.24 -14.05 4.90
C ALA A 120 -0.89 -12.97 4.03
N MET A 121 -1.94 -12.32 4.55
CA MET A 121 -2.62 -11.22 3.86
C MET A 121 -1.68 -10.05 3.59
N PHE A 122 -0.92 -9.60 4.59
CA PHE A 122 -0.03 -8.44 4.46
C PHE A 122 1.19 -8.73 3.58
N ASN A 123 1.72 -9.95 3.60
CA ASN A 123 2.73 -10.38 2.63
C ASN A 123 2.20 -10.34 1.19
N ASP A 124 0.99 -10.85 0.97
CA ASP A 124 0.37 -10.86 -0.35
C ASP A 124 0.04 -9.43 -0.82
N MET A 125 -0.35 -8.53 0.10
CA MET A 125 -0.50 -7.10 -0.18
C MET A 125 0.83 -6.42 -0.49
N ASP A 126 1.90 -6.71 0.25
CA ASP A 126 3.22 -6.12 0.06
C ASP A 126 3.77 -6.41 -1.35
N LYS A 127 3.66 -7.66 -1.79
CA LYS A 127 4.01 -8.07 -3.16
C LYS A 127 3.17 -7.37 -4.21
N TYR A 128 1.86 -7.28 -3.97
CA TYR A 128 0.95 -6.59 -4.87
C TYR A 128 1.31 -5.10 -5.00
N PHE A 129 1.57 -4.42 -3.89
CA PHE A 129 2.03 -3.03 -3.88
C PHE A 129 3.35 -2.88 -4.64
N SER A 130 4.34 -3.74 -4.36
CA SER A 130 5.62 -3.73 -5.07
C SER A 130 5.44 -3.86 -6.59
N GLY A 131 4.57 -4.78 -7.03
CA GLY A 131 4.27 -4.99 -8.45
C GLY A 131 3.59 -3.78 -9.10
N GLU A 132 2.56 -3.22 -8.45
CA GLU A 132 1.84 -2.06 -8.95
C GLU A 132 2.71 -0.81 -9.02
N LEU A 133 3.52 -0.55 -7.98
CA LEU A 133 4.44 0.59 -7.93
C LEU A 133 5.53 0.46 -9.00
N THR A 134 6.07 -0.75 -9.20
CA THR A 134 7.02 -1.03 -10.29
C THR A 134 6.39 -0.78 -11.65
N SER A 135 5.17 -1.29 -11.88
CA SER A 135 4.45 -1.06 -13.13
C SER A 135 4.17 0.42 -13.38
N ALA A 136 3.73 1.15 -12.35
CA ALA A 136 3.46 2.58 -12.43
C ALA A 136 4.72 3.39 -12.74
N GLY A 137 5.84 3.09 -12.07
CA GLY A 137 7.13 3.74 -12.32
C GLY A 137 7.64 3.48 -13.74
N LEU A 138 7.59 2.24 -14.21
CA LEU A 138 8.01 1.90 -15.58
C LEU A 138 7.14 2.58 -16.63
N LYS A 139 5.82 2.60 -16.45
CA LYS A 139 4.89 3.30 -17.35
C LYS A 139 5.15 4.80 -17.38
N GLU A 140 5.36 5.42 -16.21
CA GLU A 140 5.66 6.84 -16.14
C GLU A 140 7.00 7.16 -16.79
N LEU A 141 8.03 6.34 -16.57
CA LEU A 141 9.33 6.55 -17.18
C LEU A 141 9.28 6.39 -18.70
N GLN A 142 8.56 5.38 -19.20
CA GLN A 142 8.30 5.23 -20.64
C GLN A 142 7.54 6.43 -21.21
N ARG A 143 6.57 6.95 -20.46
CA ARG A 143 5.79 8.13 -20.86
C ARG A 143 6.67 9.38 -20.92
N GLN A 144 7.50 9.62 -19.90
CA GLN A 144 8.45 10.73 -19.88
C GLN A 144 9.50 10.61 -20.98
N ALA A 145 10.07 9.42 -21.19
CA ALA A 145 10.99 9.18 -22.29
C ALA A 145 10.35 9.46 -23.66
N GLY A 146 9.08 9.12 -23.86
CA GLY A 146 8.33 9.46 -25.08
C GLY A 146 7.94 10.94 -25.20
N ILE A 147 7.87 11.68 -24.09
CA ILE A 147 7.60 13.13 -24.07
C ILE A 147 8.88 13.93 -24.30
N LEU A 148 10.00 13.45 -23.73
CA LEU A 148 11.29 14.13 -23.66
C LEU A 148 12.32 13.55 -24.66
N GLU A 149 11.90 12.60 -25.50
CA GLU A 149 12.72 11.82 -26.44
C GLU A 149 14.02 11.27 -25.84
N MET A 150 13.94 10.79 -24.60
CA MET A 150 15.09 10.22 -23.90
C MET A 150 15.44 8.84 -24.46
N THR A 151 16.73 8.59 -24.69
CA THR A 151 17.23 7.27 -25.07
C THR A 151 17.81 6.57 -23.83
N ILE A 152 16.98 5.79 -23.14
CA ILE A 152 17.42 4.98 -21.99
C ILE A 152 17.41 3.49 -22.40
N SER A 153 18.38 2.71 -21.92
CA SER A 153 18.38 1.25 -22.10
C SER A 153 17.39 0.58 -21.15
N LYS A 154 16.75 -0.54 -21.53
CA LYS A 154 15.77 -1.26 -20.67
C LYS A 154 16.28 -1.56 -19.25
N SER A 155 17.58 -1.85 -19.09
CA SER A 155 18.20 -2.07 -17.78
C SER A 155 18.32 -0.78 -16.96
N GLY A 156 18.55 0.37 -17.60
CA GLY A 156 18.49 1.69 -16.97
C GLY A 156 17.11 2.03 -16.42
N TYR A 157 16.03 1.66 -17.15
CA TYR A 157 14.65 1.87 -16.69
C TYR A 157 14.37 1.15 -15.36
N ALA A 158 14.73 -0.13 -15.27
CA ALA A 158 14.46 -0.93 -14.08
C ALA A 158 15.21 -0.40 -12.84
N LYS A 159 16.49 -0.05 -13.00
CA LYS A 159 17.31 0.48 -11.90
C LYS A 159 16.79 1.82 -11.39
N LEU A 160 16.35 2.72 -12.27
CA LEU A 160 15.81 4.02 -11.87
C LEU A 160 14.52 3.85 -11.07
N VAL A 161 13.61 2.98 -11.55
CA VAL A 161 12.34 2.70 -10.87
C VAL A 161 12.58 2.05 -9.52
N GLU A 162 13.49 1.09 -9.42
CA GLU A 162 13.86 0.46 -8.15
C GLU A 162 14.42 1.48 -7.15
N GLN A 163 15.31 2.38 -7.60
CA GLN A 163 15.84 3.45 -6.76
C GLN A 163 14.73 4.37 -6.25
N VAL A 164 13.78 4.76 -7.10
CA VAL A 164 12.65 5.62 -6.69
C VAL A 164 11.72 4.88 -5.74
N ILE A 165 11.42 3.60 -5.98
CA ILE A 165 10.54 2.81 -5.10
C ILE A 165 11.16 2.64 -3.71
N ASN A 166 12.46 2.42 -3.65
CA ASN A 166 13.17 2.21 -2.38
C ASN A 166 13.60 3.52 -1.70
N SER A 167 13.53 4.67 -2.38
CA SER A 167 13.81 5.97 -1.76
C SER A 167 12.63 6.51 -0.97
N SER A 168 12.90 7.27 0.09
CA SER A 168 11.88 8.03 0.81
C SER A 168 11.64 9.43 0.22
N PHE A 169 10.43 9.95 0.42
CA PHE A 169 10.03 11.34 0.16
C PHE A 169 10.85 12.42 0.86
N ARG A 170 11.46 12.13 2.02
CA ARG A 170 11.99 13.16 2.94
C ARG A 170 13.45 12.92 3.36
N ALA A 171 14.24 12.29 2.49
CA ALA A 171 15.62 11.83 2.75
C ALA A 171 15.70 10.55 3.61
N ASP A 172 16.93 10.17 3.95
CA ASP A 172 17.27 8.94 4.69
C ASP A 172 16.58 8.87 6.06
N GLY A 173 16.14 7.66 6.45
CA GLY A 173 15.55 7.39 7.77
C GLY A 173 14.01 7.43 7.84
N PHE A 174 13.32 7.59 6.72
CA PHE A 174 11.86 7.58 6.65
C PHE A 174 11.31 6.24 6.13
N ALA A 175 10.16 5.82 6.67
CA ALA A 175 9.54 4.53 6.35
C ALA A 175 9.11 4.42 4.87
N THR A 176 9.54 3.33 4.23
CA THR A 176 9.09 2.84 2.93
C THR A 176 7.60 2.47 2.94
N PHE A 177 7.03 2.23 1.74
CA PHE A 177 5.64 1.75 1.66
C PHE A 177 5.47 0.41 2.39
N SER A 178 6.45 -0.49 2.28
CA SER A 178 6.41 -1.81 2.90
C SER A 178 6.38 -1.69 4.42
N GLU A 179 7.27 -0.87 5.00
CA GLU A 179 7.28 -0.64 6.45
C GLU A 179 5.98 -0.03 6.97
N ARG A 180 5.37 0.91 6.21
CA ARG A 180 4.05 1.46 6.54
C ARG A 180 2.94 0.40 6.46
N LEU A 181 3.01 -0.50 5.49
CA LEU A 181 2.05 -1.57 5.32
C LEU A 181 2.14 -2.58 6.50
N TRP A 182 3.34 -2.94 6.94
CA TRP A 182 3.55 -3.78 8.12
C TRP A 182 3.20 -3.08 9.44
N MET A 183 3.36 -1.76 9.53
CA MET A 183 2.84 -0.98 10.66
C MET A 183 1.31 -1.14 10.80
N TYR A 184 0.56 -1.02 9.70
CA TYR A 184 -0.89 -1.24 9.72
C TYR A 184 -1.26 -2.69 10.09
N GLN A 185 -0.42 -3.66 9.75
CA GLN A 185 -0.61 -5.04 10.20
C GLN A 185 -0.53 -5.15 11.72
N ALA A 186 0.48 -4.53 12.32
CA ALA A 186 0.68 -4.54 13.76
C ALA A 186 -0.47 -3.83 14.51
N GLU A 187 -0.94 -2.70 13.97
CA GLU A 187 -2.11 -1.98 14.50
C GLU A 187 -3.37 -2.85 14.46
N LEU A 188 -3.68 -3.44 13.29
CA LEU A 188 -4.83 -4.33 13.15
C LEU A 188 -4.73 -5.53 14.11
N LYS A 189 -3.56 -6.15 14.22
CA LYS A 189 -3.33 -7.25 15.15
C LYS A 189 -3.63 -6.82 16.60
N ALA A 190 -3.15 -5.65 17.02
CA ALA A 190 -3.40 -5.13 18.36
C ALA A 190 -4.89 -4.89 18.62
N ASP A 191 -5.63 -4.39 17.63
CA ASP A 191 -7.07 -4.16 17.75
C ASP A 191 -7.87 -5.47 17.80
N LEU A 192 -7.47 -6.47 17.00
CA LEU A 192 -8.04 -7.82 17.09
C LEU A 192 -7.74 -8.49 18.43
N ASP A 193 -6.52 -8.35 18.95
CA ASP A 193 -6.16 -8.88 20.27
C ASP A 193 -7.05 -8.28 21.38
N LYS A 194 -7.26 -6.95 21.35
CA LYS A 194 -8.16 -6.26 22.30
C LYS A 194 -9.60 -6.76 22.14
N LEU A 195 -10.08 -6.91 20.90
CA LEU A 195 -11.43 -7.40 20.62
C LEU A 195 -11.64 -8.81 21.20
N LEU A 196 -10.70 -9.71 20.99
CA LEU A 196 -10.79 -11.10 21.46
C LEU A 196 -10.76 -11.17 22.99
N VAL A 197 -9.83 -10.45 23.64
CA VAL A 197 -9.74 -10.40 25.11
C VAL A 197 -11.03 -9.85 25.73
N ARG A 198 -11.56 -8.74 25.18
CA ARG A 198 -12.83 -8.16 25.65
C ARG A 198 -13.99 -9.15 25.49
N SER A 199 -14.03 -9.86 24.37
CA SER A 199 -15.12 -10.76 24.05
C SER A 199 -15.14 -12.00 24.94
N VAL A 200 -13.96 -12.57 25.22
CA VAL A 200 -13.80 -13.63 26.22
C VAL A 200 -14.18 -13.16 27.62
N THR A 201 -13.77 -11.94 28.00
CA THR A 201 -14.05 -11.38 29.33
C THR A 201 -15.54 -11.18 29.55
N LEU A 202 -16.26 -10.73 28.52
CA LEU A 202 -17.70 -10.48 28.56
C LEU A 202 -18.56 -11.71 28.23
N GLY A 203 -17.96 -12.85 27.89
CA GLY A 203 -18.69 -14.06 27.47
C GLY A 203 -19.52 -13.85 26.19
N ARG A 204 -19.04 -13.00 25.28
CA ARG A 204 -19.71 -12.71 24.00
C ARG A 204 -19.68 -13.91 23.06
N ASN A 205 -20.68 -13.99 22.18
CA ASN A 205 -20.75 -15.02 21.14
C ASN A 205 -19.91 -14.61 19.90
N PRO A 206 -19.27 -15.56 19.17
CA PRO A 206 -18.49 -15.30 17.95
C PRO A 206 -19.23 -14.52 16.88
N LYS A 207 -20.54 -14.78 16.74
CA LYS A 207 -21.39 -14.06 15.80
C LYS A 207 -21.44 -12.56 16.08
N GLN A 208 -21.14 -12.15 17.31
CA GLN A 208 -21.03 -10.74 17.70
C GLN A 208 -19.67 -10.12 17.36
N LEU A 209 -18.68 -10.92 16.92
CA LEU A 209 -17.37 -10.45 16.45
C LEU A 209 -17.38 -10.13 14.96
N ALA A 210 -18.23 -10.78 14.17
CA ALA A 210 -18.31 -10.55 12.73
C ALA A 210 -18.53 -9.07 12.35
N PRO A 211 -19.42 -8.31 13.00
CA PRO A 211 -19.57 -6.87 12.72
C PRO A 211 -18.32 -6.06 13.07
N GLU A 212 -17.61 -6.43 14.13
CA GLU A 212 -16.39 -5.75 14.59
C GLU A 212 -15.21 -6.02 13.65
N LEU A 213 -15.06 -7.28 13.19
CA LEU A 213 -14.09 -7.63 12.15
C LEU A 213 -14.36 -6.86 10.85
N LYS A 214 -15.62 -6.81 10.44
CA LYS A 214 -16.05 -6.02 9.28
C LYS A 214 -15.62 -4.56 9.43
N ARG A 215 -15.84 -3.95 10.59
CA ARG A 215 -15.44 -2.58 10.88
C ARG A 215 -13.95 -2.32 10.69
N PHE A 216 -13.09 -3.24 11.16
CA PHE A 216 -11.63 -3.11 11.05
C PHE A 216 -11.09 -3.37 9.64
N LEU A 217 -11.74 -4.23 8.86
CA LEU A 217 -11.19 -4.76 7.60
C LEU A 217 -11.89 -4.28 6.34
N THR A 218 -13.22 -4.24 6.27
CA THR A 218 -13.95 -4.07 4.99
C THR A 218 -15.01 -2.98 5.00
N GLU A 219 -15.46 -2.53 6.17
CA GLU A 219 -16.41 -1.44 6.27
C GLU A 219 -15.81 -0.14 5.75
N LYS A 220 -16.65 0.74 5.21
CA LYS A 220 -16.21 2.09 4.83
C LYS A 220 -16.11 2.93 6.11
N GLY A 221 -14.90 3.35 6.44
CA GLY A 221 -14.64 4.20 7.59
C GLY A 221 -13.30 4.92 7.41
N ARG A 222 -13.06 5.95 8.21
CA ARG A 222 -11.71 6.50 8.36
C ARG A 222 -10.96 5.64 9.37
N GLU A 223 -9.64 5.56 9.22
CA GLU A 223 -8.74 4.94 10.21
C GLU A 223 -8.87 3.41 10.37
N ASN A 224 -9.47 2.71 9.39
CA ASN A 224 -9.43 1.24 9.34
C ASN A 224 -8.44 0.72 8.30
N THR A 225 -8.20 -0.59 8.32
CA THR A 225 -7.20 -1.25 7.44
C THR A 225 -7.49 -0.98 5.96
N ARG A 226 -8.77 -1.06 5.58
CA ARG A 226 -9.24 -0.72 4.22
C ARG A 226 -8.81 0.68 3.79
N PHE A 227 -9.19 1.68 4.57
CA PHE A 227 -8.88 3.06 4.25
C PHE A 227 -7.35 3.31 4.23
N ASN A 228 -6.63 2.77 5.20
CA ASN A 228 -5.19 2.95 5.33
C ASN A 228 -4.41 2.36 4.15
N THR A 229 -4.78 1.16 3.69
CA THR A 229 -4.18 0.48 2.53
C THR A 229 -4.55 1.17 1.20
N GLU A 230 -5.82 1.53 0.97
CA GLU A 230 -6.24 2.29 -0.21
C GLU A 230 -5.50 3.63 -0.30
N ARG A 231 -5.41 4.35 0.82
CA ARG A 231 -4.67 5.61 0.94
C ARG A 231 -3.19 5.45 0.61
N LEU A 232 -2.56 4.42 1.17
CA LEU A 232 -1.15 4.14 0.97
C LEU A 232 -0.86 3.85 -0.51
N MET A 233 -1.67 3.00 -1.16
CA MET A 233 -1.50 2.66 -2.57
C MET A 233 -1.52 3.90 -3.47
N VAL A 234 -2.52 4.76 -3.32
CA VAL A 234 -2.63 5.99 -4.14
C VAL A 234 -1.47 6.92 -3.87
N THR A 235 -1.17 7.17 -2.59
CA THR A 235 -0.09 8.08 -2.18
C THR A 235 1.27 7.60 -2.71
N GLU A 236 1.60 6.33 -2.55
CA GLU A 236 2.89 5.79 -3.01
C GLU A 236 2.96 5.71 -4.55
N THR A 237 1.84 5.54 -5.23
CA THR A 237 1.83 5.62 -6.69
C THR A 237 2.19 7.01 -7.18
N THR A 238 1.53 8.03 -6.65
CA THR A 238 1.80 9.41 -7.05
C THR A 238 3.23 9.79 -6.65
N ARG A 239 3.74 9.31 -5.51
CA ARG A 239 5.15 9.45 -5.15
C ARG A 239 6.09 8.96 -6.24
N VAL A 240 5.92 7.70 -6.64
CA VAL A 240 6.78 7.07 -7.63
C VAL A 240 6.71 7.82 -8.95
N GLN A 241 5.51 8.24 -9.36
CA GLN A 241 5.33 9.02 -10.58
C GLN A 241 6.06 10.37 -10.52
N ILE A 242 5.90 11.13 -9.45
CA ILE A 242 6.57 12.43 -9.30
C ILE A 242 8.09 12.26 -9.21
N GLY A 243 8.59 11.27 -8.47
CA GLY A 243 10.03 11.00 -8.40
C GLY A 243 10.64 10.62 -9.77
N ILE A 244 9.86 9.94 -10.62
CA ILE A 244 10.26 9.67 -12.01
C ILE A 244 10.19 10.94 -12.87
N GLN A 245 9.15 11.77 -12.71
CA GLN A 245 9.05 13.06 -13.42
C GLN A 245 10.24 13.96 -13.11
N GLU A 246 10.57 14.13 -11.82
CA GLU A 246 11.71 14.93 -11.37
C GLU A 246 13.02 14.45 -12.01
N ARG A 247 13.32 13.15 -11.91
CA ARG A 247 14.53 12.58 -12.52
C ARG A 247 14.55 12.76 -14.02
N SER A 248 13.42 12.57 -14.69
CA SER A 248 13.31 12.77 -16.14
C SER A 248 13.54 14.23 -16.54
N TYR A 249 13.11 15.19 -15.72
CA TYR A 249 13.38 16.61 -15.97
C TYR A 249 14.86 16.93 -15.83
N ARG A 250 15.51 16.42 -14.78
CA ARG A 250 16.95 16.58 -14.57
C ARG A 250 17.77 15.98 -15.70
N ASP A 251 17.49 14.74 -16.09
CA ASP A 251 18.17 14.05 -17.19
C ASP A 251 17.94 14.74 -18.55
N ALA A 252 16.85 15.50 -18.68
CA ALA A 252 16.50 16.23 -19.87
C ALA A 252 16.91 17.72 -19.85
N ASP A 253 17.70 18.15 -18.86
CA ASP A 253 18.11 19.55 -18.66
C ASP A 253 16.92 20.54 -18.57
N ILE A 254 15.77 20.06 -18.10
CA ILE A 254 14.60 20.90 -17.84
C ILE A 254 14.76 21.51 -16.45
N THR A 255 14.82 22.85 -16.41
CA THR A 255 15.05 23.60 -15.17
C THR A 255 13.76 24.04 -14.48
N LYS A 256 12.62 24.05 -15.19
CA LYS A 256 11.32 24.52 -14.67
C LYS A 256 10.19 23.55 -14.96
N TYR A 257 9.24 23.47 -14.04
CA TYR A 257 8.02 22.69 -14.21
C TYR A 257 6.78 23.49 -13.81
N THR A 258 5.63 23.10 -14.35
CA THR A 258 4.31 23.62 -14.01
C THR A 258 3.58 22.60 -13.14
N PHE A 259 2.99 23.04 -12.02
CA PHE A 259 2.13 22.19 -11.21
C PHE A 259 0.76 22.01 -11.88
N ILE A 260 0.31 20.77 -12.05
CA ILE A 260 -0.96 20.42 -12.69
C ILE A 260 -1.88 19.76 -11.65
N SER A 261 -2.95 20.47 -11.26
CA SER A 261 -3.88 19.93 -10.29
C SER A 261 -4.78 18.83 -10.88
N GLU A 262 -5.16 17.83 -10.08
CA GLU A 262 -6.15 16.82 -10.49
C GLU A 262 -7.52 17.46 -10.83
N PRO A 263 -8.41 16.78 -11.57
CA PRO A 263 -9.69 17.36 -11.99
C PRO A 263 -10.58 17.84 -10.82
N SER A 264 -10.53 17.15 -9.68
CA SER A 264 -11.28 17.46 -8.46
C SER A 264 -10.40 18.12 -7.38
N ALA A 265 -9.44 18.95 -7.79
CA ALA A 265 -8.42 19.53 -6.92
C ALA A 265 -9.01 20.12 -5.62
N CYS A 266 -8.40 19.77 -4.49
CA CYS A 266 -8.79 20.30 -3.19
C CYS A 266 -8.29 21.75 -3.00
N ARG A 267 -8.73 22.39 -1.91
CA ARG A 267 -8.30 23.75 -1.52
C ARG A 267 -6.79 23.93 -1.33
N LEU A 268 -6.03 22.85 -1.15
CA LEU A 268 -4.56 22.90 -1.03
C LEU A 268 -3.88 22.89 -2.39
N CYS A 269 -4.38 22.10 -3.35
CA CYS A 269 -3.76 21.91 -4.66
C CYS A 269 -4.22 22.96 -5.68
N LEU A 270 -5.48 23.38 -5.63
CA LEU A 270 -6.04 24.31 -6.61
C LEU A 270 -5.26 25.64 -6.70
N PRO A 271 -4.81 26.27 -5.58
CA PRO A 271 -3.99 27.48 -5.64
C PRO A 271 -2.59 27.30 -6.23
N LEU A 272 -2.12 26.06 -6.41
CA LEU A 272 -0.84 25.75 -7.05
C LEU A 272 -1.00 25.49 -8.55
N ASN A 273 -2.21 25.22 -9.03
CA ASN A 273 -2.45 24.87 -10.44
C ASN A 273 -1.94 25.96 -11.40
N GLY A 274 -1.09 25.56 -12.35
CA GLY A 274 -0.51 26.45 -13.34
C GLY A 274 0.68 27.28 -12.83
N LYS A 275 1.04 27.19 -11.54
CA LYS A 275 2.26 27.84 -11.04
C LYS A 275 3.49 27.12 -11.56
N VAL A 276 4.54 27.91 -11.82
CA VAL A 276 5.83 27.46 -12.32
C VAL A 276 6.83 27.49 -11.17
N PHE A 277 7.62 26.44 -11.04
CA PHE A 277 8.64 26.26 -10.02
C PHE A 277 9.93 25.73 -10.65
N ASP A 278 11.04 25.92 -9.95
CA ASP A 278 12.34 25.38 -10.37
C ASP A 278 12.47 23.90 -9.96
N VAL A 279 13.02 23.08 -10.85
CA VAL A 279 13.20 21.64 -10.62
C VAL A 279 14.17 21.38 -9.47
N ASP A 280 15.18 22.25 -9.28
CA ASP A 280 16.12 22.16 -8.17
C ASP A 280 15.49 22.41 -6.80
N GLU A 281 14.35 23.10 -6.76
CA GLU A 281 13.58 23.36 -5.56
C GLU A 281 12.36 22.43 -5.42
N MET A 282 12.25 21.39 -6.27
CA MET A 282 11.10 20.48 -6.25
C MET A 282 11.00 19.74 -4.90
N GLU A 283 9.94 20.05 -4.15
CA GLU A 283 9.66 19.48 -2.84
C GLU A 283 8.21 18.94 -2.78
N PRO A 284 8.05 17.61 -2.83
CA PRO A 284 6.75 16.97 -2.64
C PRO A 284 6.09 17.36 -1.32
N GLY A 285 4.85 17.85 -1.40
CA GLY A 285 4.09 18.33 -0.25
C GLY A 285 4.14 19.85 -0.04
N THR A 286 5.03 20.55 -0.75
CA THR A 286 5.15 22.02 -0.70
C THR A 286 4.82 22.65 -2.04
N ASN A 287 5.60 22.35 -3.08
CA ASN A 287 5.48 22.91 -4.43
C ASN A 287 5.35 21.82 -5.52
N ALA A 288 5.37 20.55 -5.13
CA ALA A 288 5.09 19.40 -5.98
C ALA A 288 4.12 18.42 -5.30
N PRO A 289 3.38 17.58 -6.05
CA PRO A 289 2.60 16.49 -5.46
C PRO A 289 3.57 15.54 -4.71
N ASN A 290 3.24 14.97 -3.55
CA ASN A 290 1.92 14.73 -2.95
C ASN A 290 1.55 15.71 -1.84
N MET A 291 0.64 16.64 -2.12
CA MET A 291 0.20 17.65 -1.14
C MET A 291 -0.64 17.09 0.02
N HIS A 292 -1.33 15.99 -0.21
CA HIS A 292 -2.24 15.39 0.76
C HIS A 292 -2.42 13.88 0.47
N PRO A 293 -2.99 13.11 1.40
CA PRO A 293 -3.38 11.75 1.10
C PRO A 293 -4.37 11.68 -0.07
N PHE A 294 -4.26 10.66 -0.92
CA PHE A 294 -5.04 10.50 -2.15
C PHE A 294 -4.86 11.61 -3.20
N CYS A 295 -3.80 12.41 -3.13
CA CYS A 295 -3.49 13.40 -4.17
C CYS A 295 -3.18 12.69 -5.50
N ARG A 296 -3.73 13.18 -6.61
CA ARG A 296 -3.40 12.72 -7.98
C ARG A 296 -2.96 13.87 -8.88
N CYS A 297 -2.48 14.95 -8.27
CA CYS A 297 -1.88 16.05 -9.01
C CYS A 297 -0.59 15.55 -9.68
N SER A 298 -0.17 16.22 -10.75
CA SER A 298 1.05 15.89 -11.48
C SER A 298 1.85 17.14 -11.81
N THR A 299 2.95 16.98 -12.52
CA THR A 299 3.75 18.08 -13.04
C THR A 299 3.93 17.96 -14.55
N ALA A 300 4.22 19.08 -15.19
CA ALA A 300 4.54 19.16 -16.61
C ALA A 300 5.80 20.00 -16.81
N PRO A 301 6.65 19.72 -17.82
CA PRO A 301 7.81 20.55 -18.11
C PRO A 301 7.39 21.95 -18.55
N TYR A 302 8.04 22.98 -17.99
CA TYR A 302 7.83 24.36 -18.39
C TYR A 302 8.91 24.81 -19.37
N VAL A 303 8.64 24.59 -20.66
CA VAL A 303 9.56 24.91 -21.76
C VAL A 303 8.87 25.68 -22.89
N ASP A 304 9.65 26.50 -23.60
CA ASP A 304 9.22 27.00 -24.91
C ASP A 304 9.23 25.84 -25.92
N ARG A 305 8.16 25.69 -26.69
CA ARG A 305 8.00 24.52 -27.56
C ARG A 305 8.96 24.55 -28.74
N ALA A 306 9.22 25.71 -29.33
CA ALA A 306 10.11 25.81 -30.48
C ALA A 306 11.56 25.55 -30.04
N ALA A 307 11.96 26.10 -28.89
CA ALA A 307 13.25 25.81 -28.28
C ALA A 307 13.39 24.33 -27.89
N PHE A 308 12.34 23.73 -27.33
CA PHE A 308 12.32 22.32 -26.97
C PHE A 308 12.42 21.41 -28.20
N GLU A 309 11.62 21.64 -29.24
CA GLU A 309 11.69 20.87 -30.49
C GLU A 309 13.06 21.02 -31.20
N LYS A 310 13.71 22.19 -31.07
CA LYS A 310 15.09 22.40 -31.55
C LYS A 310 16.10 21.58 -30.73
N MET A 311 16.03 21.64 -29.40
CA MET A 311 16.87 20.85 -28.50
C MET A 311 16.76 19.35 -28.77
N LEU A 312 15.53 18.86 -29.01
CA LEU A 312 15.29 17.45 -29.35
C LEU A 312 15.96 17.05 -30.68
N LYS A 313 15.94 17.92 -31.69
CA LYS A 313 16.63 17.66 -32.97
C LYS A 313 18.14 17.64 -32.82
N GLU A 314 18.71 18.51 -32.00
CA GLU A 314 20.15 18.57 -31.72
C GLU A 314 20.65 17.32 -30.99
N ARG A 315 19.83 16.73 -30.10
CA ARG A 315 20.14 15.47 -29.40
C ARG A 315 20.09 14.21 -30.28
N ARG A 316 19.56 14.30 -31.50
CA ARG A 316 19.48 13.19 -32.47
C ARG A 316 20.69 13.11 -33.41
N LEU A 317 21.56 14.13 -33.39
CA LEU A 317 22.83 14.20 -34.13
C LEU A 317 24.00 13.76 -33.24
#